data_AF-A0A3S4HU61-F1
#
_entry.id   AF-A0A3S4HU61-F1
#
_cell.length_a   1.000
_cell.length_b   1.000
_cell.length_c   1.000
_cell.angle_alpha   90.00
_cell.angle_beta   90.00
_cell.angle_gamma   90.00
#
_symmetry.space_group_name_H-M   'P 1'
#
loop_
_entity.id
_entity.type
_entity.pdbx_description
1 polymer ?
#
loop_
_entity_poly.entity_id
_entity_poly.type
_entity_poly.pdbx_seq_one_letter_code
_entity_poly.pdbx_strand_id
1 'polypeptide(L)'
;MPTATDLGVYGAHDNVYFGRPEDGTLESEFSGNLVEICPTGVFTDKTHSERYNRKWDMQFAPSICQQCSIGCNISPGERYGELRRIENRYNGTVNHYFLCDRGSFRLWAM
;
A
#
# COMPACT_ATOMS: atom_id res chain seq x y z
N MET A 1 14.54 0.65 12.35
CA MET A 1 13.66 0.86 11.18
C MET A 1 14.57 1.37 10.08
N PRO A 2 14.92 0.57 9.05
CA PRO A 2 15.82 1.03 8.01
C PRO A 2 15.10 2.13 7.25
N THR A 3 15.71 3.31 7.22
CA THR A 3 15.14 4.58 6.79
C THR A 3 14.91 4.57 5.29
N ALA A 4 13.66 4.77 4.86
CA ALA A 4 13.36 5.21 3.51
C ALA A 4 13.88 6.65 3.36
N THR A 5 15.15 6.80 3.01
CA THR A 5 15.83 8.10 2.83
C THR A 5 15.68 8.66 1.42
N ASP A 6 14.98 7.94 0.55
CA ASP A 6 14.82 8.22 -0.87
C ASP A 6 13.60 9.11 -1.17
N LEU A 7 12.56 9.09 -0.33
CA LEU A 7 11.40 9.99 -0.45
C LEU A 7 11.58 11.26 0.39
N GLY A 8 11.55 12.42 -0.28
CA GLY A 8 11.73 13.73 0.35
C GLY A 8 10.76 14.79 -0.17
N VAL A 9 10.87 15.98 0.44
CA VAL A 9 10.18 17.20 0.03
C VAL A 9 11.20 18.14 -0.57
N TYR A 10 10.96 18.58 -1.80
CA TYR A 10 11.86 19.44 -2.58
C TYR A 10 11.16 20.71 -3.01
N GLY A 11 11.94 21.76 -3.25
CA GLY A 11 11.44 23.08 -3.63
C GLY A 11 11.04 23.95 -2.45
N ALA A 12 10.37 25.07 -2.73
CA ALA A 12 9.99 26.08 -1.74
C ALA A 12 8.75 26.87 -2.20
N HIS A 13 8.09 27.54 -1.26
CA HIS A 13 6.87 28.33 -1.49
C HIS A 13 5.72 27.51 -2.09
N ASP A 14 5.23 27.90 -3.26
CA ASP A 14 4.15 27.27 -4.03
C ASP A 14 4.65 26.15 -4.96
N ASN A 15 5.97 26.00 -5.09
CA ASN A 15 6.62 25.01 -5.95
C ASN A 15 7.25 23.89 -5.11
N VAL A 16 6.41 23.14 -4.39
CA VAL A 16 6.83 22.03 -3.53
C VAL A 16 6.50 20.69 -4.18
N TYR A 17 7.50 19.82 -4.25
CA TYR A 17 7.42 18.50 -4.88
C TYR A 17 7.74 17.41 -3.86
N PHE A 18 6.95 16.33 -3.89
CA PHE A 18 7.17 15.14 -3.08
C PHE A 18 7.64 14.03 -3.99
N GLY A 19 8.82 13.47 -3.74
CA GLY A 19 9.38 12.47 -4.64
C GLY A 19 10.80 12.09 -4.29
N ARG A 20 11.54 11.63 -5.29
CA ARG A 20 12.96 11.29 -5.18
C ARG A 20 13.83 12.37 -5.82
N PRO A 21 15.09 12.53 -5.37
CA PRO A 21 16.02 13.44 -6.02
C PRO A 21 16.57 12.86 -7.33
N GLU A 22 16.64 11.54 -7.42
CA GLU A 22 17.07 10.77 -8.60
C GLU A 22 15.99 9.77 -9.01
N ASP A 23 15.88 9.51 -10.31
CA ASP A 23 14.94 8.53 -10.85
C ASP A 23 15.20 7.12 -10.29
N GLY A 24 14.13 6.42 -9.92
CA GLY A 24 14.21 5.03 -9.43
C GLY A 24 13.00 4.57 -8.63
N THR A 25 13.03 3.33 -8.16
CA THR A 25 11.99 2.69 -7.35
C THR A 25 12.26 2.83 -5.86
N LEU A 26 11.23 3.13 -5.07
CA LEU A 26 11.38 3.19 -3.61
C LEU A 26 11.95 1.88 -3.06
N GLU A 27 13.00 1.96 -2.25
CA GLU A 27 13.77 0.78 -1.83
C GLU A 27 13.20 0.11 -0.56
N SER A 28 12.34 0.82 0.17
CA SER A 28 11.76 0.31 1.41
C SER A 28 10.67 -0.73 1.15
N GLU A 29 10.78 -1.88 1.82
CA GLU A 29 9.78 -2.97 1.84
C GLU A 29 8.41 -2.59 2.45
N PHE A 30 8.27 -1.35 2.92
CA PHE A 30 7.06 -0.77 3.48
C PHE A 30 6.60 0.47 2.70
N SER A 31 7.16 0.71 1.52
CA SER A 31 6.85 1.86 0.67
C SER A 31 5.39 1.88 0.20
N GLY A 32 4.75 0.72 0.10
CA GLY A 32 3.35 0.55 -0.27
C GLY A 32 2.36 1.20 0.69
N ASN A 33 2.74 1.38 1.95
CA ASN A 33 1.91 2.09 2.92
C ASN A 33 1.69 3.57 2.56
N LEU A 34 2.49 4.13 1.64
CA LEU A 34 2.28 5.48 1.11
C LEU A 34 0.91 5.63 0.45
N VAL A 35 0.35 4.55 -0.11
CA VAL A 35 -0.97 4.55 -0.73
C VAL A 35 -2.10 4.72 0.31
N GLU A 36 -1.89 4.21 1.53
CA GLU A 36 -2.88 4.32 2.62
C GLU A 36 -2.72 5.62 3.42
N ILE A 37 -1.48 6.10 3.60
CA ILE A 37 -1.20 7.35 4.34
C ILE A 37 -1.50 8.60 3.52
N CYS A 38 -1.49 8.53 2.18
CA CYS A 38 -1.67 9.69 1.31
C CYS A 38 -3.14 10.15 1.32
N PRO A 39 -3.44 11.36 1.82
CA PRO A 39 -4.82 11.83 1.93
C PRO A 39 -5.41 12.30 0.59
N THR A 40 -4.54 12.65 -0.37
CA THR A 40 -4.93 13.29 -1.64
C THR A 40 -5.02 12.34 -2.83
N GLY A 41 -4.54 11.09 -2.68
CA GLY A 41 -4.49 10.13 -3.79
C GLY A 41 -3.42 10.42 -4.84
N VAL A 42 -2.36 11.14 -4.49
CA VAL A 42 -1.15 11.27 -5.34
C VAL A 42 -0.42 9.94 -5.47
N PHE A 43 -0.33 9.21 -4.35
CA PHE A 43 0.20 7.85 -4.33
C PHE A 43 -0.94 6.85 -4.42
N THR A 44 -1.02 6.13 -5.54
CA THR A 44 -2.02 5.09 -5.78
C THR A 44 -1.36 3.76 -6.08
N ASP A 45 -2.03 2.67 -5.72
CA ASP A 45 -1.62 1.34 -6.13
C ASP A 45 -1.75 1.19 -7.65
N LYS A 46 -0.61 0.95 -8.31
CA LYS A 46 -0.52 0.76 -9.76
C LYS A 46 -1.31 -0.47 -10.22
N THR A 47 -1.26 -1.57 -9.46
CA THR A 47 -1.98 -2.82 -9.80
C THR A 47 -3.50 -2.63 -9.73
N HIS A 48 -3.98 -1.86 -8.74
CA HIS A 48 -5.38 -1.51 -8.63
C HIS A 48 -5.84 -0.55 -9.74
N SER A 49 -4.98 0.37 -10.18
CA SER A 49 -5.30 1.30 -11.28
C SER A 49 -5.48 0.61 -12.63
N GLU A 50 -4.76 -0.48 -12.90
CA GLU A 50 -4.93 -1.28 -14.13
C GLU A 50 -6.31 -1.96 -14.19
N ARG A 51 -6.86 -2.34 -13.04
CA ARG A 51 -8.19 -2.95 -12.91
C ARG A 51 -9.05 -2.12 -11.97
N TYR A 52 -9.25 -0.86 -12.38
CA TYR A 52 -9.87 0.16 -11.54
C TYR A 52 -11.24 -0.27 -11.01
N ASN A 53 -11.35 -0.31 -9.68
CA ASN A 53 -12.60 -0.51 -8.96
C ASN A 53 -12.77 0.56 -7.90
N ARG A 54 -14.01 1.04 -7.74
CA ARG A 54 -14.33 2.01 -6.70
C ARG A 54 -14.41 1.30 -5.36
N LYS A 55 -14.06 2.00 -4.27
CA LYS A 55 -14.04 1.41 -2.93
C LYS A 55 -15.37 0.78 -2.52
N TRP A 56 -16.49 1.42 -2.86
CA TRP A 56 -17.83 0.95 -2.51
C TRP A 56 -18.35 -0.19 -3.40
N ASP A 57 -17.69 -0.48 -4.51
CA ASP A 57 -18.05 -1.61 -5.37
C ASP A 57 -17.44 -2.93 -4.89
N MET A 58 -16.50 -2.88 -3.95
CA MET A 58 -15.77 -4.04 -3.45
C MET A 58 -16.40 -4.59 -2.17
N GLN A 59 -16.37 -5.92 -2.03
CA GLN A 59 -16.74 -6.61 -0.80
C GLN A 59 -15.48 -6.93 0.00
N PHE A 60 -15.47 -6.57 1.27
CA PHE A 60 -14.32 -6.76 2.16
C PHE A 60 -14.62 -7.82 3.21
N ALA A 61 -13.65 -8.70 3.45
CA ALA A 61 -13.74 -9.72 4.49
C ALA A 61 -12.47 -9.72 5.37
N PRO A 62 -12.58 -9.88 6.70
CA PRO A 62 -11.42 -9.95 7.57
C PRO A 62 -10.62 -11.23 7.30
N SER A 63 -9.29 -11.10 7.14
CA SER A 63 -8.39 -12.23 6.88
C SER A 63 -6.99 -12.00 7.48
N ILE A 64 -6.11 -12.99 7.32
CA ILE A 64 -4.72 -12.97 7.79
C ILE A 64 -3.78 -13.15 6.59
N CYS A 65 -2.80 -12.27 6.47
CA CYS A 65 -1.80 -12.32 5.41
C CYS A 65 -0.91 -13.56 5.56
N GLN A 66 -0.81 -14.36 4.49
CA GLN A 66 0.03 -15.57 4.43
C GLN A 66 1.40 -15.31 3.78
N GLN A 67 1.70 -14.06 3.41
CA GLN A 67 2.90 -13.75 2.64
C GLN A 67 4.16 -13.56 3.49
N CYS A 68 4.00 -13.42 4.80
CA CYS A 68 5.09 -13.30 5.76
C CYS A 68 4.74 -14.02 7.05
N SER A 69 5.76 -14.40 7.82
CA SER A 69 5.59 -15.15 9.08
C SER A 69 5.00 -14.33 10.24
N ILE A 70 4.68 -13.04 10.02
CA ILE A 70 4.08 -12.15 11.03
C ILE A 70 2.58 -12.43 11.17
N GLY A 71 1.91 -12.86 10.10
CA GLY A 71 0.47 -13.05 10.11
C GLY A 71 -0.30 -11.74 10.27
N CYS A 72 0.03 -10.72 9.47
CA CYS A 72 -0.61 -9.41 9.57
C CYS A 72 -2.12 -9.50 9.31
N ASN A 73 -2.91 -8.74 10.09
CA ASN A 73 -4.35 -8.63 9.87
C ASN A 73 -4.62 -7.80 8.61
N ILE A 74 -5.42 -8.35 7.71
CA ILE A 74 -5.76 -7.71 6.43
C ILE A 74 -7.26 -7.78 6.15
N SER A 75 -7.69 -6.94 5.23
CA SER A 75 -9.05 -6.89 4.69
C SER A 75 -8.96 -6.99 3.16
N PRO A 76 -8.91 -8.21 2.59
CA PRO A 76 -9.02 -8.41 1.15
C PRO A 76 -10.35 -7.87 0.60
N GLY A 77 -10.25 -7.04 -0.44
CA GLY A 77 -11.35 -6.54 -1.26
C GLY A 77 -11.53 -7.40 -2.51
N GLU A 78 -12.71 -8.00 -2.65
CA GLU A 78 -13.11 -8.85 -3.76
C GLU A 78 -14.13 -8.13 -4.65
N ARG A 79 -14.05 -8.38 -5.96
CA ARG A 79 -15.11 -8.02 -6.92
C ARG A 79 -15.18 -9.04 -8.06
N TYR A 80 -16.38 -9.55 -8.32
CA TYR A 80 -16.68 -10.55 -9.36
C TYR A 80 -15.92 -11.89 -9.22
N GLY A 81 -15.73 -12.36 -7.99
CA GLY A 81 -14.97 -13.55 -7.62
C GLY A 81 -13.46 -13.37 -7.63
N GLU A 82 -12.96 -12.15 -7.87
CA GLU A 82 -11.53 -11.88 -8.01
C GLU A 82 -11.06 -10.89 -6.94
N LEU A 83 -9.94 -11.21 -6.27
CA LEU A 83 -9.28 -10.30 -5.33
C LEU A 83 -8.67 -9.12 -6.10
N ARG A 84 -9.10 -7.90 -5.74
CA ARG A 84 -8.67 -6.67 -6.40
C ARG A 84 -7.61 -5.92 -5.62
N ARG A 85 -7.79 -5.84 -4.31
CA ARG A 85 -6.94 -5.03 -3.43
C ARG A 85 -6.89 -5.67 -2.04
N ILE A 86 -5.75 -5.53 -1.37
CA ILE A 86 -5.62 -5.82 0.06
C ILE A 86 -5.52 -4.48 0.79
N GLU A 87 -6.36 -4.28 1.80
CA GLU A 87 -6.22 -3.17 2.74
C GLU A 87 -5.78 -3.69 4.11
N ASN A 88 -5.08 -2.84 4.87
CA ASN A 88 -4.71 -3.18 6.22
C ASN A 88 -5.94 -3.22 7.15
N ARG A 89 -5.97 -4.18 8.08
CA ARG A 89 -6.90 -4.18 9.22
C ARG A 89 -6.13 -3.98 10.52
N TYR A 90 -6.50 -2.92 11.25
CA TYR A 90 -5.81 -2.53 12.48
C TYR A 90 -5.74 -3.67 13.52
N ASN A 91 -4.53 -3.93 14.02
CA ASN A 91 -4.30 -4.79 15.17
C ASN A 91 -3.16 -4.23 16.04
N GLY A 92 -3.47 -3.82 17.26
CA GLY A 92 -2.53 -3.20 18.19
C GLY A 92 -1.39 -4.11 18.67
N THR A 93 -1.46 -5.42 18.48
CA THR A 93 -0.41 -6.35 18.91
C THR A 93 0.47 -6.87 17.77
N VAL A 94 0.06 -6.71 16.52
CA VAL A 94 0.73 -7.34 15.36
C VAL A 94 1.27 -6.31 14.39
N ASN A 95 0.38 -5.58 13.72
CA ASN A 95 0.74 -4.76 12.55
C ASN A 95 0.36 -3.28 12.69
N HIS A 96 -0.39 -2.89 13.72
CA HIS A 96 -0.96 -1.54 13.86
C HIS A 96 -1.62 -1.10 12.54
N TYR A 97 -1.04 -0.11 11.85
CA TYR A 97 -1.49 0.40 10.55
C TYR A 97 -0.50 0.12 9.41
N PHE A 98 0.52 -0.72 9.61
CA PHE A 98 1.50 -1.02 8.56
C PHE A 98 1.35 -2.43 7.98
N LEU A 99 1.50 -2.55 6.66
CA LEU A 99 1.58 -3.81 5.94
C LEU A 99 2.86 -3.83 5.11
N CYS A 100 3.50 -4.99 4.96
CA CYS A 100 4.64 -5.12 4.05
C CYS A 100 4.18 -5.10 2.59
N ASP A 101 5.03 -4.64 1.68
CA ASP A 101 4.70 -4.52 0.24
C ASP A 101 4.34 -5.87 -0.38
N ARG A 102 4.97 -6.95 0.13
CA ARG A 102 4.60 -8.34 -0.19
C ARG A 102 3.15 -8.66 0.20
N GLY A 103 2.69 -8.22 1.36
CA GLY A 103 1.31 -8.45 1.78
C GLY A 103 0.30 -7.60 1.01
N SER A 104 0.70 -6.42 0.55
CA SER A 104 -0.17 -5.46 -0.12
C SER A 104 -0.38 -5.77 -1.60
N PHE A 105 0.68 -6.11 -2.35
CA PHE A 105 0.65 -6.16 -3.82
C PHE A 105 0.82 -7.56 -4.43
N ARG A 106 1.25 -8.55 -3.65
CA ARG A 106 1.70 -9.86 -4.18
C ARG A 106 0.56 -10.82 -4.54
N LEU A 107 -0.68 -10.34 -4.63
CA LEU A 107 -1.84 -11.06 -5.18
C LEU A 107 -1.63 -11.51 -6.64
N TRP A 108 -0.65 -10.94 -7.34
CA TRP A 108 -0.41 -11.14 -8.77
C TRP A 108 0.86 -11.96 -9.11
N ALA A 109 1.50 -12.58 -8.11
CA ALA A 109 2.74 -13.33 -8.32
C ALA A 109 2.55 -14.81 -8.73
N MET A 110 1.47 -15.13 -9.45
CA MET A 110 1.23 -16.43 -10.10
C MET A 110 1.02 -16.25 -11.59
#